data_AF-A0A7V4LSE8-F1
#
_entry.id   AF-A0A7V4LSE8-F1
#
_cell.length_a   1.000
_cell.length_b   1.000
_cell.length_c   1.000
_cell.angle_alpha   90.00
_cell.angle_beta   90.00
_cell.angle_gamma   90.00
#
_symmetry.space_group_name_H-M   'P 1'
#
loop_
_entity.id
_entity.type
_entity.pdbx_description
1 polymer ?
#
loop_
_entity_poly.entity_id
_entity_poly.type
_entity_poly.pdbx_seq_one_letter_code
_entity_poly.pdbx_strand_id
1 'polypeptide(L)'
;MPGLWRFQDTCNVYVVRRGARAVAIDYGSGRWRAALPALGIRRLEHVFLTHHHAEQCWGLQSERPEGCVIHAPAGEEALLSPAAGRDPRAFLPVGRGCPASYARLREGVPDVRYDMVGFGDMYWQGCRLRFVHTPGHGPHACTVVLDHADRQVVCCGDAAHAGGTLWQPYHLEWDHWTGTGALAAWEGVLRLHGIYMDLLCPAHGPVVTAQPRALLRRLAERLLEFYRVKGQISAGEPDRYVEPELTSSGARRWLPGLYQYGNGCVLASAKGAALVVDPYEPEMPQLEALLAELGGLRPAVALVTHYHVDHCDGIPYLRSRYGTRAVLHPWVAEALRDLTTELKPWVPAAPIEADELWPVRGIWRWNEYAFRVAPWPGQTWWHCVFMTTVGGHRVLFGGDSFQ
;
A
#
# COMPACT_ATOMS: atom_id res chain seq x y z
N MET A 1 1.02 -32.78 15.22
CA MET A 1 0.24 -33.46 16.27
C MET A 1 -0.70 -34.45 15.59
N PRO A 2 -1.10 -35.56 16.22
CA PRO A 2 -2.03 -36.51 15.60
C PRO A 2 -3.34 -35.83 15.21
N GLY A 3 -3.77 -35.94 13.95
CA GLY A 3 -5.03 -35.34 13.49
C GLY A 3 -4.97 -33.86 13.09
N LEU A 4 -3.78 -33.24 13.12
CA LEU A 4 -3.54 -31.87 12.64
C LEU A 4 -2.35 -31.85 11.67
N TRP A 5 -2.59 -31.32 10.47
CA TRP A 5 -1.57 -31.14 9.44
C TRP A 5 -1.44 -29.68 9.05
N ARG A 6 -0.22 -29.28 8.69
CA ARG A 6 0.05 -28.05 7.96
C ARG A 6 0.49 -28.44 6.56
N PHE A 7 -0.24 -27.96 5.56
CA PHE A 7 0.19 -28.02 4.17
C PHE A 7 0.82 -26.68 3.80
N GLN A 8 1.96 -26.73 3.13
CA GLN A 8 2.58 -25.55 2.53
C GLN A 8 2.05 -25.42 1.10
N ASP A 9 1.32 -24.35 0.84
CA ASP A 9 0.71 -24.01 -0.44
C ASP A 9 1.06 -22.53 -0.74
N THR A 10 0.24 -21.80 -1.51
CA THR A 10 0.37 -20.34 -1.65
C THR A 10 0.28 -19.61 -0.31
N CYS A 11 -0.43 -20.21 0.66
CA CYS A 11 -0.30 -19.97 2.09
C CYS A 11 -0.21 -21.32 2.82
N ASN A 12 0.11 -21.30 4.11
CA ASN A 12 -0.07 -22.45 4.98
C ASN A 12 -1.57 -22.74 5.13
N VAL A 13 -1.94 -24.00 4.96
CA VAL A 13 -3.30 -24.48 5.20
C VAL A 13 -3.28 -25.47 6.36
N TYR A 14 -4.08 -25.20 7.38
CA TYR A 14 -4.14 -26.03 8.58
C TYR A 14 -5.37 -26.93 8.56
N VAL A 15 -5.17 -28.24 8.49
CA VAL A 15 -6.25 -29.22 8.37
C VAL A 15 -6.40 -30.00 9.67
N VAL A 16 -7.59 -29.95 10.25
CA VAL A 16 -7.96 -30.66 11.49
C VAL A 16 -8.91 -31.80 11.15
N ARG A 17 -8.54 -33.04 11.48
CA ARG A 17 -9.35 -34.24 11.26
C ARG A 17 -10.08 -34.70 12.52
N ARG A 18 -11.32 -35.13 12.33
CA ARG A 18 -12.14 -35.89 13.28
C ARG A 18 -12.83 -37.05 12.55
N GLY A 19 -12.47 -38.29 12.89
CA GLY A 19 -12.97 -39.47 12.17
C GLY A 19 -12.53 -39.48 10.70
N ALA A 20 -13.48 -39.45 9.76
CA ALA A 20 -13.22 -39.34 8.31
C ALA A 20 -13.51 -37.94 7.76
N ARG A 21 -13.78 -36.96 8.62
CA ARG A 21 -14.15 -35.59 8.27
C ARG A 21 -13.03 -34.63 8.67
N ALA A 22 -12.97 -33.48 8.01
CA ALA A 22 -12.00 -32.44 8.32
C ALA A 22 -12.58 -31.03 8.15
N VAL A 23 -11.91 -30.09 8.81
CA VAL A 23 -11.99 -28.65 8.53
C VAL A 23 -10.62 -28.13 8.15
N ALA A 24 -10.57 -27.06 7.37
CA ALA A 24 -9.35 -26.35 7.01
C ALA A 24 -9.41 -24.88 7.46
N ILE A 25 -8.27 -24.35 7.90
CA ILE A 25 -8.07 -22.92 8.07
C ILE A 25 -7.22 -22.42 6.90
N ASP A 26 -7.76 -21.42 6.21
CA ASP A 26 -7.37 -20.97 4.87
C ASP A 26 -7.48 -22.08 3.81
N TYR A 27 -7.26 -21.75 2.53
CA TYR A 27 -7.41 -22.68 1.41
C TYR A 27 -6.21 -22.72 0.46
N GLY A 28 -5.47 -21.63 0.32
CA GLY A 28 -4.37 -21.55 -0.65
C GLY A 28 -4.85 -21.80 -2.08
N SER A 29 -4.08 -22.59 -2.84
CA SER A 29 -4.47 -23.07 -4.18
C SER A 29 -5.44 -24.26 -4.17
N GLY A 30 -5.62 -24.94 -3.03
CA GLY A 30 -6.40 -26.18 -2.95
C GLY A 30 -5.63 -27.44 -3.37
N ARG A 31 -4.39 -27.36 -3.87
CA ARG A 31 -3.60 -28.54 -4.32
C ARG A 31 -3.37 -29.57 -3.22
N TRP A 32 -3.29 -29.12 -1.97
CA TRP A 32 -3.19 -29.98 -0.78
C TRP A 32 -4.34 -30.99 -0.63
N ARG A 33 -5.51 -30.74 -1.25
CA ARG A 33 -6.67 -31.64 -1.17
C ARG A 33 -6.38 -33.04 -1.69
N ALA A 34 -5.46 -33.18 -2.65
CA ALA A 34 -5.04 -34.48 -3.18
C ALA A 34 -4.46 -35.41 -2.12
N ALA A 35 -3.93 -34.86 -1.02
CA ALA A 35 -3.38 -35.67 0.09
C ALA A 35 -4.44 -36.18 1.07
N LEU A 36 -5.67 -35.62 1.08
CA LEU A 36 -6.69 -35.93 2.08
C LEU A 36 -7.09 -37.41 2.13
N PRO A 37 -7.31 -38.12 1.00
CA PRO A 37 -7.68 -39.54 1.04
C PRO A 37 -6.62 -40.42 1.72
N ALA A 38 -5.33 -40.15 1.46
CA ALA A 38 -4.21 -40.87 2.07
C ALA A 38 -4.13 -40.64 3.59
N LEU A 39 -4.63 -39.49 4.07
CA LEU A 39 -4.76 -39.18 5.50
C LEU A 39 -6.04 -39.73 6.13
N GLY A 40 -6.83 -40.53 5.40
CA GLY A 40 -8.10 -41.08 5.87
C GLY A 40 -9.21 -40.04 5.98
N ILE A 41 -9.07 -38.88 5.31
CA ILE A 41 -10.08 -37.82 5.25
C ILE A 41 -10.88 -38.03 3.97
N ARG A 42 -12.19 -38.29 4.13
CA ARG A 42 -13.13 -38.52 3.01
C ARG A 42 -13.95 -37.29 2.68
N ARG A 43 -14.13 -36.36 3.64
CA ARG A 43 -14.94 -35.16 3.46
C ARG A 43 -14.31 -33.96 4.15
N LEU A 44 -14.10 -32.89 3.40
CA LEU A 44 -13.85 -31.55 3.94
C LEU A 44 -15.20 -30.86 4.13
N GLU A 45 -15.56 -30.52 5.35
CA GLU A 45 -16.89 -29.98 5.67
C GLU A 45 -16.90 -28.47 5.75
N HIS A 46 -15.80 -27.88 6.26
CA HIS A 46 -15.68 -26.44 6.44
C HIS A 46 -14.28 -25.94 6.07
N VAL A 47 -14.23 -24.75 5.48
CA VAL A 47 -13.04 -23.93 5.31
C VAL A 47 -13.29 -22.60 6.02
N PHE A 48 -12.37 -22.19 6.88
CA PHE A 48 -12.40 -20.89 7.56
C PHE A 48 -11.29 -20.02 7.01
N LEU A 49 -11.65 -19.02 6.21
CA LEU A 49 -10.69 -18.05 5.71
C LEU A 49 -10.36 -17.04 6.82
N THR A 50 -9.09 -16.76 7.03
CA THR A 50 -8.65 -15.77 8.02
C THR A 50 -8.87 -14.34 7.52
N HIS A 51 -8.79 -14.12 6.20
CA HIS A 51 -9.02 -12.84 5.52
C HIS A 51 -9.17 -13.02 3.99
N HIS A 52 -9.43 -11.95 3.25
CA HIS A 52 -9.77 -11.97 1.82
C HIS A 52 -8.62 -12.12 0.82
N HIS A 53 -7.37 -12.14 1.29
CA HIS A 53 -6.23 -12.08 0.40
C HIS A 53 -6.20 -13.27 -0.58
N ALA A 54 -5.72 -12.98 -1.78
CA ALA A 54 -5.81 -13.88 -2.92
C ALA A 54 -5.05 -15.18 -2.65
N GLU A 55 -3.85 -15.09 -2.09
CA GLU A 55 -3.02 -16.25 -1.80
C GLU A 55 -3.62 -17.21 -0.77
N GLN A 56 -4.61 -16.78 0.01
CA GLN A 56 -5.29 -17.54 1.07
C GLN A 56 -6.51 -18.28 0.51
N CYS A 57 -7.07 -17.83 -0.62
CA CYS A 57 -8.34 -18.35 -1.12
C CYS A 57 -8.48 -18.51 -2.64
N TRP A 58 -7.47 -18.22 -3.45
CA TRP A 58 -7.60 -18.23 -4.92
C TRP A 58 -8.05 -19.57 -5.50
N GLY A 59 -7.66 -20.69 -4.90
CA GLY A 59 -8.11 -22.02 -5.34
C GLY A 59 -9.64 -22.18 -5.30
N LEU A 60 -10.34 -21.42 -4.44
CA LEU A 60 -11.80 -21.46 -4.35
C LEU A 60 -12.51 -20.82 -5.55
N GLN A 61 -11.80 -20.04 -6.37
CA GLN A 61 -12.36 -19.52 -7.63
C GLN A 61 -12.46 -20.62 -8.70
N SER A 62 -11.52 -21.55 -8.70
CA SER A 62 -11.43 -22.60 -9.73
C SER A 62 -12.10 -23.89 -9.31
N GLU A 63 -11.91 -24.32 -8.06
CA GLU A 63 -12.42 -25.60 -7.59
C GLU A 63 -12.89 -25.51 -6.14
N ARG A 64 -14.21 -25.48 -5.96
CA ARG A 64 -14.84 -25.56 -4.64
C ARG A 64 -15.03 -27.03 -4.23
N PRO A 65 -14.64 -27.43 -3.02
CA PRO A 65 -14.91 -28.77 -2.53
C PRO A 65 -16.42 -29.01 -2.39
N GLU A 66 -16.92 -30.10 -2.96
CA GLU A 66 -18.34 -30.44 -2.93
C GLU A 66 -18.86 -30.57 -1.48
N GLY A 67 -19.99 -29.93 -1.20
CA GLY A 67 -20.64 -29.99 0.11
C GLY A 67 -19.84 -29.38 1.27
N CYS A 68 -18.82 -28.56 0.97
CA CYS A 68 -18.02 -27.80 1.93
C CYS A 68 -18.56 -26.38 2.10
N VAL A 69 -18.74 -25.95 3.35
CA VAL A 69 -19.12 -24.57 3.68
C VAL A 69 -17.86 -23.73 3.79
N ILE A 70 -17.88 -22.54 3.18
CA ILE A 70 -16.78 -21.58 3.28
C ILE A 70 -17.22 -20.47 4.22
N HIS A 71 -16.41 -20.20 5.23
CA HIS A 71 -16.61 -19.18 6.23
C HIS A 71 -15.55 -18.09 6.09
N ALA A 72 -15.94 -16.84 6.35
CA ALA A 72 -15.05 -15.71 6.41
C ALA A 72 -15.48 -14.73 7.52
N PRO A 73 -14.61 -13.81 7.95
CA PRO A 73 -14.95 -12.74 8.88
C PRO A 73 -16.09 -11.87 8.38
N ALA A 74 -16.95 -11.45 9.30
CA ALA A 74 -17.96 -10.43 9.02
C ALA A 74 -17.29 -9.12 8.57
N GLY A 75 -17.75 -8.54 7.46
CA GLY A 75 -17.17 -7.37 6.80
C GLY A 75 -16.32 -7.72 5.57
N GLU A 76 -15.80 -8.95 5.47
CA GLU A 76 -15.02 -9.39 4.30
C GLU A 76 -15.86 -9.51 3.03
N GLU A 77 -17.19 -9.44 3.11
CA GLU A 77 -18.07 -9.45 1.92
C GLU A 77 -17.75 -8.31 0.96
N ALA A 78 -17.26 -7.17 1.46
CA ALA A 78 -16.84 -6.04 0.62
C ALA A 78 -15.68 -6.42 -0.32
N LEU A 79 -14.85 -7.41 0.05
CA LEU A 79 -13.65 -7.78 -0.67
C LEU A 79 -13.75 -9.17 -1.32
N LEU A 80 -14.42 -10.13 -0.68
CA LEU A 80 -14.59 -11.50 -1.16
C LEU A 80 -15.83 -11.73 -2.02
N SER A 81 -16.93 -10.98 -1.82
CA SER A 81 -18.18 -11.27 -2.52
C SER A 81 -18.08 -10.96 -4.02
N PRO A 82 -18.55 -11.87 -4.91
CA PRO A 82 -18.80 -11.57 -6.31
C PRO A 82 -19.71 -10.36 -6.52
N ALA A 83 -20.63 -10.09 -5.59
CA ALA A 83 -21.61 -9.02 -5.68
C ALA A 83 -21.10 -7.64 -5.25
N ALA A 84 -19.93 -7.54 -4.60
CA ALA A 84 -19.45 -6.30 -3.99
C ALA A 84 -19.04 -5.19 -4.99
N GLY A 85 -19.33 -5.35 -6.28
CA GLY A 85 -18.89 -4.43 -7.32
C GLY A 85 -17.37 -4.50 -7.50
N ARG A 86 -16.94 -4.55 -8.75
CA ARG A 86 -15.52 -4.51 -9.11
C ARG A 86 -15.39 -3.52 -10.22
N ASP A 87 -15.05 -2.29 -9.87
CA ASP A 87 -14.58 -1.38 -10.90
C ASP A 87 -13.18 -1.88 -11.31
N PRO A 88 -12.95 -2.27 -12.58
CA PRO A 88 -11.61 -2.58 -13.06
C PRO A 88 -10.66 -1.39 -12.90
N ARG A 89 -11.20 -0.17 -12.81
CA ARG A 89 -10.50 1.07 -12.51
C ARG A 89 -10.39 1.37 -11.00
N ALA A 90 -10.98 0.58 -10.09
CA ALA A 90 -10.66 0.68 -8.66
C ALA A 90 -9.18 0.37 -8.37
N PHE A 91 -8.51 -0.29 -9.31
CA PHE A 91 -7.07 -0.54 -9.31
C PHE A 91 -6.25 0.57 -10.03
N LEU A 92 -6.91 1.53 -10.68
CA LEU A 92 -6.33 2.73 -11.28
C LEU A 92 -6.81 3.94 -10.47
N PRO A 93 -6.10 4.33 -9.41
CA PRO A 93 -6.55 5.35 -8.47
C PRO A 93 -6.37 6.75 -9.09
N VAL A 94 -7.14 7.05 -10.14
CA VAL A 94 -7.21 8.40 -10.71
C VAL A 94 -7.69 9.33 -9.59
N GLY A 95 -6.78 10.17 -9.10
CA GLY A 95 -7.03 11.03 -7.94
C GLY A 95 -7.42 10.30 -6.65
N ARG A 96 -7.02 9.04 -6.46
CA ARG A 96 -7.28 8.27 -5.23
C ARG A 96 -5.98 7.71 -4.65
N GLY A 97 -5.98 7.54 -3.32
CA GLY A 97 -4.85 6.99 -2.56
C GLY A 97 -4.76 5.47 -2.57
N CYS A 98 -4.47 4.89 -1.40
CA CYS A 98 -4.28 3.46 -1.23
C CYS A 98 -5.52 2.65 -1.64
N PRO A 99 -5.37 1.53 -2.38
CA PRO A 99 -6.48 0.64 -2.66
C PRO A 99 -7.02 0.01 -1.36
N ALA A 100 -8.29 -0.37 -1.35
CA ALA A 100 -8.90 -1.07 -0.21
C ALA A 100 -8.24 -2.44 0.06
N SER A 101 -7.51 -3.00 -0.92
CA SER A 101 -6.71 -4.22 -0.78
C SER A 101 -5.72 -4.33 -1.95
N TYR A 102 -4.49 -4.73 -1.65
CA TYR A 102 -3.46 -5.02 -2.66
C TYR A 102 -3.49 -6.47 -3.18
N ALA A 103 -4.21 -7.36 -2.50
CA ALA A 103 -4.26 -8.80 -2.81
C ALA A 103 -5.70 -9.31 -2.96
N ARG A 104 -6.59 -8.53 -3.59
CA ARG A 104 -7.99 -8.96 -3.80
C ARG A 104 -8.10 -9.94 -4.98
N LEU A 105 -8.91 -10.98 -4.84
CA LEU A 105 -9.30 -11.84 -5.96
C LEU A 105 -10.08 -11.06 -7.04
N ARG A 106 -9.83 -11.40 -8.31
CA ARG A 106 -10.49 -10.77 -9.46
C ARG A 106 -11.98 -11.09 -9.53
N GLU A 107 -12.39 -12.33 -9.21
CA GLU A 107 -13.80 -12.77 -9.31
C GLU A 107 -14.43 -13.07 -7.95
N GLY A 108 -13.65 -13.03 -6.88
CA GLY A 108 -14.09 -13.34 -5.50
C GLY A 108 -14.55 -14.77 -5.35
N VAL A 109 -15.22 -15.07 -4.24
CA VAL A 109 -15.64 -16.42 -3.88
C VAL A 109 -17.16 -16.44 -3.63
N PRO A 110 -17.94 -17.19 -4.42
CA PRO A 110 -19.38 -17.29 -4.23
C PRO A 110 -19.74 -18.09 -2.96
N ASP A 111 -20.94 -17.84 -2.44
CA ASP A 111 -21.55 -18.59 -1.33
C ASP A 111 -20.69 -18.69 -0.06
N VAL A 112 -19.90 -17.66 0.23
CA VAL A 112 -19.18 -17.51 1.50
C VAL A 112 -20.16 -17.07 2.59
N ARG A 113 -20.07 -17.69 3.76
CA ARG A 113 -20.75 -17.24 4.98
C ARG A 113 -19.85 -16.29 5.74
N TYR A 114 -20.31 -15.07 5.94
CA TYR A 114 -19.57 -14.03 6.67
C TYR A 114 -19.95 -14.05 8.15
N ASP A 115 -19.79 -15.22 8.79
CA ASP A 115 -20.28 -15.52 10.14
C ASP A 115 -19.17 -15.61 11.20
N MET A 116 -17.91 -15.38 10.83
CA MET A 116 -16.80 -15.37 11.78
C MET A 116 -16.69 -14.01 12.49
N VAL A 117 -17.55 -13.78 13.48
CA VAL A 117 -17.56 -12.56 14.31
C VAL A 117 -16.50 -12.67 15.41
N GLY A 118 -15.67 -11.64 15.62
CA GLY A 118 -14.45 -11.69 16.45
C GLY A 118 -14.57 -11.96 17.96
N PHE A 119 -15.77 -12.23 18.48
CA PHE A 119 -16.00 -12.75 19.83
C PHE A 119 -16.90 -14.00 19.84
N GLY A 120 -17.25 -14.50 18.65
CA GLY A 120 -18.10 -15.66 18.46
C GLY A 120 -17.31 -16.96 18.42
N ASP A 121 -18.05 -18.05 18.47
CA ASP A 121 -17.51 -19.39 18.30
C ASP A 121 -18.48 -20.32 17.56
N MET A 122 -17.93 -21.43 17.09
CA MET A 122 -18.66 -22.51 16.45
C MET A 122 -18.16 -23.84 17.00
N TYR A 123 -19.07 -24.80 17.16
CA TYR A 123 -18.73 -26.17 17.54
C TYR A 123 -18.87 -27.10 16.34
N TRP A 124 -17.82 -27.86 16.06
CA TRP A 124 -17.81 -28.88 15.01
C TRP A 124 -17.21 -30.18 15.54
N GLN A 125 -17.98 -31.26 15.60
CA GLN A 125 -17.49 -32.59 16.03
C GLN A 125 -16.74 -32.56 17.37
N GLY A 126 -17.23 -31.79 18.34
CA GLY A 126 -16.60 -31.58 19.65
C GLY A 126 -15.33 -30.70 19.64
N CYS A 127 -14.95 -30.16 18.49
CA CYS A 127 -13.92 -29.15 18.33
C CYS A 127 -14.56 -27.76 18.42
N ARG A 128 -14.11 -26.94 19.36
CA ARG A 128 -14.51 -25.54 19.44
C ARG A 128 -13.60 -24.69 18.55
N LEU A 129 -14.19 -23.88 17.68
CA LEU A 129 -13.51 -22.87 16.88
C LEU A 129 -13.95 -21.50 17.38
N ARG A 130 -13.04 -20.73 17.95
CA ARG A 130 -13.28 -19.34 18.36
C ARG A 130 -12.69 -18.40 17.34
N PHE A 131 -13.36 -17.28 17.11
CA PHE A 131 -12.91 -16.24 16.20
C PHE A 131 -12.44 -15.04 17.02
N VAL A 132 -11.29 -14.49 16.66
CA VAL A 132 -10.67 -13.35 17.33
C VAL A 132 -10.37 -12.30 16.28
N HIS A 133 -10.97 -11.13 16.40
CA HIS A 133 -10.70 -10.04 15.45
C HIS A 133 -9.26 -9.56 15.61
N THR A 134 -8.49 -9.71 14.53
CA THR A 134 -7.07 -9.36 14.45
C THR A 134 -6.85 -8.54 13.17
N PRO A 135 -7.38 -7.29 13.14
CA PRO A 135 -7.26 -6.43 11.98
C PRO A 135 -5.78 -6.13 11.70
N GLY A 136 -5.46 -5.73 10.47
CA GLY A 136 -4.10 -5.42 10.04
C GLY A 136 -3.97 -5.66 8.55
N HIS A 137 -3.64 -6.90 8.15
CA HIS A 137 -3.64 -7.30 6.72
C HIS A 137 -4.95 -7.03 6.00
N GLY A 138 -6.06 -7.11 6.73
CA GLY A 138 -7.34 -6.56 6.31
C GLY A 138 -8.06 -5.93 7.50
N PRO A 139 -9.00 -5.01 7.27
CA PRO A 139 -9.77 -4.39 8.36
C PRO A 139 -10.62 -5.41 9.12
N HIS A 140 -10.99 -6.52 8.49
CA HIS A 140 -11.83 -7.56 9.07
C HIS A 140 -11.08 -8.88 9.33
N ALA A 141 -9.75 -8.90 9.13
CA ALA A 141 -8.94 -10.08 9.33
C ALA A 141 -9.14 -10.69 10.74
N CYS A 142 -9.12 -12.02 10.79
CA CYS A 142 -9.51 -12.80 11.96
C CYS A 142 -8.59 -13.98 12.20
N THR A 143 -8.31 -14.23 13.47
CA THR A 143 -7.59 -15.41 13.94
C THR A 143 -8.58 -16.49 14.36
N VAL A 144 -8.34 -17.73 13.94
CA VAL A 144 -9.13 -18.90 14.35
C VAL A 144 -8.38 -19.65 15.44
N VAL A 145 -9.01 -19.77 16.61
CA VAL A 145 -8.48 -20.52 17.75
C VAL A 145 -9.23 -21.84 17.87
N LEU A 146 -8.50 -22.95 17.85
CA LEU A 146 -9.04 -24.30 17.91
C LEU A 146 -8.45 -25.10 19.05
N ASP A 147 -9.33 -25.82 19.76
CA ASP A 147 -8.93 -26.76 20.81
C ASP A 147 -8.74 -28.15 20.21
N HIS A 148 -7.51 -28.67 20.26
CA HIS A 148 -7.16 -29.94 19.61
C HIS A 148 -6.16 -30.75 20.44
N ALA A 149 -6.56 -31.95 20.85
CA ALA A 149 -5.73 -32.87 21.64
C ALA A 149 -5.14 -32.17 22.88
N ASP A 150 -6.01 -31.53 23.67
CA ASP A 150 -5.69 -30.78 24.90
C ASP A 150 -4.71 -29.61 24.71
N ARG A 151 -4.53 -29.14 23.48
CA ARG A 151 -3.73 -27.96 23.15
C ARG A 151 -4.54 -26.92 22.41
N GLN A 152 -4.18 -25.66 22.63
CA GLN A 152 -4.78 -24.53 21.93
C GLN A 152 -3.93 -24.12 20.71
N VAL A 153 -4.44 -24.41 19.52
CA VAL A 153 -3.81 -24.05 18.25
C VAL A 153 -4.44 -22.75 17.76
N VAL A 154 -3.60 -21.77 17.44
CA VAL A 154 -4.02 -20.42 17.08
C VAL A 154 -3.59 -20.13 15.65
N CYS A 155 -4.50 -20.29 14.70
CA CYS A 155 -4.27 -20.01 13.28
C CYS A 155 -4.51 -18.52 13.02
N CYS A 156 -3.43 -17.73 13.03
CA CYS A 156 -3.50 -16.27 13.10
C CYS A 156 -3.57 -15.56 11.74
N GLY A 157 -3.71 -16.30 10.64
CA GLY A 157 -3.54 -15.74 9.31
C GLY A 157 -2.21 -15.00 9.23
N ASP A 158 -2.22 -13.77 8.72
CA ASP A 158 -1.04 -12.91 8.64
C ASP A 158 -0.92 -11.88 9.77
N ALA A 159 -1.73 -11.98 10.83
CA ALA A 159 -1.65 -11.10 12.00
C ALA A 159 -0.29 -11.18 12.74
N ALA A 160 0.47 -12.27 12.55
CA ALA A 160 1.81 -12.43 13.07
C ALA A 160 2.64 -13.36 12.18
N HIS A 161 3.95 -13.13 12.13
CA HIS A 161 4.93 -14.01 11.49
C HIS A 161 6.08 -14.35 12.46
N ALA A 162 6.75 -15.48 12.22
CA ALA A 162 7.94 -15.89 12.97
C ALA A 162 8.98 -14.75 13.05
N GLY A 163 9.63 -14.62 14.21
CA GLY A 163 10.59 -13.53 14.47
C GLY A 163 9.96 -12.23 15.01
N GLY A 164 8.64 -12.19 15.20
CA GLY A 164 7.91 -11.03 15.69
C GLY A 164 7.79 -9.96 14.60
N THR A 165 7.49 -10.40 13.38
CA THR A 165 7.33 -9.56 12.18
C THR A 165 5.95 -9.80 11.56
N LEU A 166 5.70 -9.15 10.43
CA LEU A 166 4.54 -9.40 9.58
C LEU A 166 4.99 -9.94 8.23
N TRP A 167 4.13 -10.73 7.59
CA TRP A 167 4.23 -11.02 6.17
C TRP A 167 3.84 -9.75 5.40
N GLN A 168 4.56 -9.33 4.35
CA GLN A 168 4.14 -8.23 3.45
C GLN A 168 3.52 -7.00 4.17
N PRO A 169 4.30 -6.25 4.99
CA PRO A 169 3.76 -5.18 5.85
C PRO A 169 3.11 -4.01 5.09
N TYR A 170 3.29 -3.90 3.77
CA TYR A 170 2.62 -2.91 2.94
C TYR A 170 1.09 -3.06 2.92
N HIS A 171 0.53 -4.21 3.34
CA HIS A 171 -0.93 -4.36 3.53
C HIS A 171 -1.49 -3.51 4.68
N LEU A 172 -0.61 -2.92 5.51
CA LEU A 172 -0.99 -1.95 6.54
C LEU A 172 -1.18 -0.52 5.99
N GLU A 173 -0.86 -0.30 4.71
CA GLU A 173 -1.06 0.97 4.00
C GLU A 173 -2.54 1.13 3.61
N TRP A 174 -3.39 1.33 4.60
CA TRP A 174 -4.84 1.54 4.42
C TRP A 174 -5.18 2.95 3.96
N ASP A 175 -4.32 3.91 4.28
CA ASP A 175 -4.40 5.28 3.83
C ASP A 175 -3.01 5.85 3.57
N HIS A 176 -2.97 7.00 2.91
CA HIS A 176 -1.75 7.60 2.41
C HIS A 176 -0.92 8.30 3.50
N TRP A 177 -1.54 8.74 4.60
CA TRP A 177 -0.99 9.77 5.48
C TRP A 177 -0.67 9.27 6.89
N THR A 178 -1.31 8.19 7.32
CA THR A 178 -1.31 7.78 8.71
C THR A 178 -0.88 6.34 8.89
N GLY A 179 -0.60 5.97 10.14
CA GLY A 179 -0.37 4.60 10.54
C GLY A 179 -1.63 3.86 11.01
N THR A 180 -2.84 4.23 10.58
CA THR A 180 -4.09 3.59 11.03
C THR A 180 -4.08 2.06 10.90
N GLY A 181 -3.62 1.52 9.76
CA GLY A 181 -3.50 0.06 9.57
C GLY A 181 -2.48 -0.57 10.52
N ALA A 182 -1.36 0.11 10.80
CA ALA A 182 -0.37 -0.34 11.77
C ALA A 182 -0.90 -0.30 13.22
N LEU A 183 -1.68 0.72 13.57
CA LEU A 183 -2.34 0.83 14.87
C LEU A 183 -3.40 -0.28 15.03
N ALA A 184 -4.20 -0.53 14.00
CA ALA A 184 -5.18 -1.62 14.00
C ALA A 184 -4.49 -2.99 14.16
N ALA A 185 -3.39 -3.23 13.43
CA ALA A 185 -2.55 -4.41 13.59
C ALA A 185 -2.02 -4.57 15.03
N TRP A 186 -1.55 -3.47 15.62
CA TRP A 186 -1.10 -3.47 17.01
C TRP A 186 -2.22 -3.89 17.98
N GLU A 187 -3.44 -3.34 17.82
CA GLU A 187 -4.58 -3.72 18.65
C GLU A 187 -4.94 -5.21 18.49
N GLY A 188 -4.94 -5.72 17.26
CA GLY A 188 -5.18 -7.13 16.96
C GLY A 188 -4.16 -8.04 17.64
N VAL A 189 -2.87 -7.70 17.54
CA VAL A 189 -1.77 -8.44 18.17
C VAL A 189 -1.87 -8.38 19.70
N LEU A 190 -2.29 -7.26 20.28
CA LEU A 190 -2.54 -7.16 21.72
C LEU A 190 -3.68 -8.06 22.19
N ARG A 191 -4.80 -8.09 21.46
CA ARG A 191 -5.91 -9.03 21.73
C ARG A 191 -5.40 -10.46 21.70
N LEU A 192 -4.63 -10.81 20.68
CA LEU A 192 -4.05 -12.14 20.50
C LEU A 192 -3.09 -12.51 21.64
N HIS A 193 -2.24 -11.57 22.08
CA HIS A 193 -1.30 -11.78 23.19
C HIS A 193 -1.98 -12.13 24.52
N GLY A 194 -3.23 -11.70 24.70
CA GLY A 194 -4.06 -11.98 25.87
C GLY A 194 -4.60 -13.42 25.92
N ILE A 195 -4.49 -14.19 24.84
CA ILE A 195 -5.04 -15.53 24.73
C ILE A 195 -3.96 -16.56 25.10
N TYR A 196 -4.37 -17.64 25.76
CA TYR A 196 -3.51 -18.81 25.95
C TYR A 196 -3.19 -19.44 24.59
N MET A 197 -1.98 -19.96 24.38
CA MET A 197 -1.63 -20.56 23.10
C MET A 197 -0.48 -21.54 23.23
N ASP A 198 -0.69 -22.70 22.64
CA ASP A 198 0.26 -23.79 22.57
C ASP A 198 1.05 -23.77 21.26
N LEU A 199 0.36 -23.44 20.17
CA LEU A 199 0.93 -23.26 18.84
C LEU A 199 0.35 -21.97 18.25
N LEU A 200 1.22 -21.14 17.69
CA LEU A 200 0.84 -20.03 16.83
C LEU A 200 1.16 -20.41 15.38
N CYS A 201 0.14 -20.37 14.54
CA CYS A 201 0.08 -20.97 13.22
C CYS A 201 -0.18 -19.87 12.17
N PRO A 202 0.86 -19.22 11.62
CA PRO A 202 0.70 -18.15 10.66
C PRO A 202 0.38 -18.67 9.25
N ALA A 203 -0.35 -17.88 8.45
CA ALA A 203 -0.60 -18.20 7.04
C ALA A 203 0.71 -18.23 6.25
N HIS A 204 1.76 -17.52 6.67
CA HIS A 204 3.09 -17.60 6.05
C HIS A 204 4.18 -17.87 7.08
N GLY A 205 5.16 -18.70 6.69
CA GLY A 205 6.31 -19.04 7.53
C GLY A 205 6.13 -20.26 8.44
N PRO A 206 7.05 -20.48 9.39
CA PRO A 206 7.03 -21.65 10.28
C PRO A 206 6.01 -21.50 11.41
N VAL A 207 5.51 -22.65 11.90
CA VAL A 207 4.70 -22.71 13.13
C VAL A 207 5.57 -22.34 14.33
N VAL A 208 5.04 -21.49 15.20
CA VAL A 208 5.73 -21.03 16.40
C VAL A 208 5.24 -21.83 17.60
N THR A 209 6.12 -22.64 18.17
CA THR A 209 5.84 -23.48 19.35
C THR A 209 6.54 -22.98 20.61
N ALA A 210 7.65 -22.24 20.47
CA ALA A 210 8.42 -21.70 21.58
C ALA A 210 8.03 -20.24 21.84
N GLN A 211 7.59 -19.96 23.08
CA GLN A 211 7.31 -18.61 23.59
C GLN A 211 6.47 -17.70 22.64
N PRO A 212 5.34 -18.18 22.08
CA PRO A 212 4.56 -17.41 21.11
C PRO A 212 4.07 -16.05 21.69
N ARG A 213 3.77 -15.99 22.99
CA ARG A 213 3.41 -14.72 23.66
C ARG A 213 4.56 -13.71 23.67
N ALA A 214 5.81 -14.14 23.83
CA ALA A 214 6.96 -13.24 23.78
C ALA A 214 7.21 -12.71 22.35
N LEU A 215 6.94 -13.54 21.33
CA LEU A 215 6.95 -13.11 19.93
C LEU A 215 5.90 -12.02 19.68
N LEU A 216 4.66 -12.24 20.11
CA LEU A 216 3.57 -11.27 19.93
C LEU A 216 3.85 -9.95 20.66
N ARG A 217 4.49 -9.98 21.84
CA ARG A 217 4.93 -8.77 22.54
C ARG A 217 5.92 -7.96 21.70
N ARG A 218 6.94 -8.62 21.15
CA ARG A 218 7.94 -7.98 20.28
C ARG A 218 7.31 -7.40 19.01
N LEU A 219 6.35 -8.13 18.43
CA LEU A 219 5.60 -7.64 17.28
C LEU A 219 4.79 -6.39 17.63
N ALA A 220 4.11 -6.38 18.78
CA ALA A 220 3.37 -5.21 19.25
C ALA A 220 4.29 -3.99 19.46
N GLU A 221 5.46 -4.18 20.06
CA GLU A 221 6.46 -3.10 20.22
C GLU A 221 6.85 -2.50 18.86
N ARG A 222 7.17 -3.36 17.88
CA ARG A 222 7.53 -2.93 16.51
C ARG A 222 6.40 -2.24 15.77
N LEU A 223 5.17 -2.72 15.88
CA LEU A 223 4.01 -2.09 15.24
C LEU A 223 3.73 -0.71 15.81
N LEU A 224 3.86 -0.56 17.13
CA LEU A 224 3.68 0.74 17.77
C LEU A 224 4.80 1.72 17.41
N GLU A 225 6.05 1.23 17.32
CA GLU A 225 7.17 2.02 16.81
C GLU A 225 6.95 2.43 15.35
N PHE A 226 6.53 1.51 14.49
CA PHE A 226 6.21 1.81 13.09
C PHE A 226 5.08 2.84 12.96
N TYR A 227 4.01 2.70 13.75
CA TYR A 227 2.93 3.70 13.83
C TYR A 227 3.46 5.09 14.22
N ARG A 228 4.34 5.16 15.24
CA ARG A 228 4.93 6.43 15.69
C ARG A 228 5.82 7.06 14.64
N VAL A 229 6.70 6.28 14.02
CA VAL A 229 7.61 6.78 12.97
C VAL A 229 6.82 7.22 11.74
N LYS A 230 5.82 6.44 11.31
CA LYS A 230 4.98 6.82 10.17
C LYS A 230 4.14 8.07 10.45
N GLY A 231 3.66 8.23 11.68
CA GLY A 231 2.91 9.42 12.10
C GLY A 231 3.77 10.64 12.40
N GLN A 232 5.10 10.58 12.23
CA GLN A 232 6.02 11.67 12.54
C GLN A 232 6.95 11.97 11.37
N ILE A 233 6.89 13.21 10.90
CA ILE A 233 7.90 13.79 10.02
C ILE A 233 9.11 14.14 10.89
N SER A 234 10.25 13.47 10.68
CA SER A 234 11.56 13.81 11.26
C SER A 234 11.55 14.13 12.77
N ALA A 235 11.07 13.18 13.58
CA ALA A 235 10.91 13.35 15.02
C ALA A 235 12.18 13.86 15.73
N GLY A 236 12.09 15.02 16.38
CA GLY A 236 13.18 15.63 17.15
C GLY A 236 14.11 16.53 16.35
N GLU A 237 13.94 16.62 15.02
CA GLU A 237 14.66 17.61 14.22
C GLU A 237 14.03 19.00 14.41
N PRO A 238 14.84 20.06 14.59
CA PRO A 238 14.33 21.41 14.66
C PRO A 238 13.72 21.79 13.31
N ASP A 239 12.52 22.36 13.33
CA ASP A 239 11.91 22.95 12.15
C ASP A 239 12.78 24.16 11.71
N ARG A 240 13.51 23.98 10.60
CA ARG A 240 14.41 24.97 10.02
C ARG A 240 13.78 25.58 8.78
N TYR A 241 12.57 26.10 8.96
CA TYR A 241 11.87 26.84 7.93
C TYR A 241 12.62 28.14 7.61
N VAL A 242 12.77 28.44 6.31
CA VAL A 242 13.21 29.76 5.85
C VAL A 242 11.96 30.60 5.68
N GLU A 243 11.92 31.83 6.19
CA GLU A 243 10.74 32.67 6.01
C GLU A 243 10.71 33.20 4.57
N PRO A 244 9.67 32.90 3.76
CA PRO A 244 9.58 33.41 2.40
C PRO A 244 9.01 34.83 2.38
N GLU A 245 9.25 35.55 1.29
CA GLU A 245 8.53 36.79 1.00
C GLU A 245 7.25 36.50 0.21
N LEU A 246 6.12 37.05 0.64
CA LEU A 246 4.86 36.86 -0.07
C LEU A 246 4.75 37.82 -1.25
N THR A 247 4.35 37.27 -2.39
CA THR A 247 4.04 38.00 -3.62
C THR A 247 2.56 38.41 -3.66
N SER A 248 2.19 39.32 -4.57
CA SER A 248 0.79 39.74 -4.72
C SER A 248 -0.12 38.63 -5.26
N SER A 249 0.46 37.69 -6.01
CA SER A 249 -0.19 36.45 -6.47
C SER A 249 -0.40 35.40 -5.35
N GLY A 250 0.06 35.67 -4.12
CA GLY A 250 0.01 34.73 -3.00
C GLY A 250 1.08 33.63 -3.05
N ALA A 251 1.97 33.65 -4.04
CA ALA A 251 3.14 32.77 -4.09
C ALA A 251 4.21 33.20 -3.08
N ARG A 252 5.05 32.25 -2.67
CA ARG A 252 6.17 32.43 -1.75
C ARG A 252 7.47 32.60 -2.53
N ARG A 253 8.17 33.72 -2.37
CA ARG A 253 9.52 33.93 -2.91
C ARG A 253 10.56 33.46 -1.91
N TRP A 254 11.32 32.45 -2.29
CA TRP A 254 12.38 31.85 -1.46
C TRP A 254 13.74 32.49 -1.70
N LEU A 255 14.04 32.75 -2.98
CA LEU A 255 15.25 33.42 -3.43
C LEU A 255 14.87 34.31 -4.62
N PRO A 256 15.69 35.33 -4.98
CA PRO A 256 15.51 36.04 -6.25
C PRO A 256 15.49 35.04 -7.41
N GLY A 257 14.35 34.94 -8.10
CA GLY A 257 14.15 34.00 -9.20
C GLY A 257 13.57 32.64 -8.83
N LEU A 258 13.39 32.29 -7.55
CA LEU A 258 12.77 31.03 -7.11
C LEU A 258 11.51 31.29 -6.28
N TYR A 259 10.40 30.76 -6.76
CA TYR A 259 9.07 30.96 -6.20
C TYR A 259 8.36 29.62 -6.03
N GLN A 260 7.50 29.52 -5.03
CA GLN A 260 6.57 28.41 -4.84
C GLN A 260 5.14 28.93 -4.96
N TYR A 261 4.33 28.26 -5.78
CA TYR A 261 2.89 28.51 -5.95
C TYR A 261 2.18 27.19 -5.66
N GLY A 262 1.30 27.15 -4.67
CA GLY A 262 0.72 25.88 -4.20
C GLY A 262 1.78 24.80 -3.92
N ASN A 263 1.63 23.63 -4.53
CA ASN A 263 2.57 22.50 -4.49
C ASN A 263 3.79 22.72 -5.39
N GLY A 264 3.61 23.41 -6.52
CA GLY A 264 4.64 23.61 -7.54
C GLY A 264 5.64 24.75 -7.27
N CYS A 265 6.69 24.81 -8.08
CA CYS A 265 7.71 25.87 -8.03
C CYS A 265 7.98 26.50 -9.41
N VAL A 266 8.30 27.79 -9.42
CA VAL A 266 8.80 28.51 -10.60
C VAL A 266 10.26 28.92 -10.38
N LEU A 267 11.09 28.60 -11.38
CA LEU A 267 12.42 29.17 -11.53
C LEU A 267 12.44 30.13 -12.72
N ALA A 268 12.57 31.43 -12.43
CA ALA A 268 12.65 32.48 -13.43
C ALA A 268 14.06 32.57 -14.03
N SER A 269 14.14 32.77 -15.34
CA SER A 269 15.37 33.03 -16.07
C SER A 269 15.46 34.51 -16.45
N ALA A 270 16.67 35.06 -16.41
CA ALA A 270 16.97 36.41 -16.92
C ALA A 270 16.61 36.59 -18.41
N LYS A 271 16.36 35.49 -19.14
CA LYS A 271 15.93 35.50 -20.54
C LYS A 271 14.41 35.66 -20.75
N GLY A 272 13.64 35.99 -19.70
CA GLY A 272 12.18 36.17 -19.80
C GLY A 272 11.39 34.86 -19.88
N ALA A 273 12.00 33.74 -19.48
CA ALA A 273 11.38 32.42 -19.46
C ALA A 273 11.26 31.89 -18.02
N ALA A 274 10.31 31.01 -17.80
CA ALA A 274 10.10 30.30 -16.55
C ALA A 274 10.25 28.78 -16.76
N LEU A 275 10.83 28.12 -15.78
CA LEU A 275 10.80 26.68 -15.62
C LEU A 275 9.83 26.37 -14.47
N VAL A 276 8.90 25.47 -14.73
CA VAL A 276 7.83 25.10 -13.81
C VAL A 276 8.13 23.70 -13.30
N VAL A 277 8.14 23.51 -12.00
CA VAL A 277 8.31 22.22 -11.33
C VAL A 277 6.99 21.81 -10.73
N ASP A 278 6.62 20.55 -10.96
CA ASP A 278 5.45 19.89 -10.39
C ASP A 278 4.12 20.65 -10.64
N PRO A 279 3.75 20.91 -11.91
CA PRO A 279 2.52 21.67 -12.20
C PRO A 279 1.26 20.86 -11.90
N TYR A 280 0.40 21.41 -11.04
CA TYR A 280 -0.94 20.89 -10.71
C TYR A 280 -2.05 21.75 -11.34
N GLU A 281 -2.98 21.14 -12.06
CA GLU A 281 -4.02 21.82 -12.86
C GLU A 281 -4.87 22.82 -12.05
N PRO A 282 -5.36 22.49 -10.83
CA PRO A 282 -6.08 23.43 -9.98
C PRO A 282 -5.27 24.68 -9.55
N GLU A 283 -3.94 24.63 -9.63
CA GLU A 283 -3.04 25.72 -9.23
C GLU A 283 -2.63 26.63 -10.39
N MET A 284 -3.04 26.30 -11.63
CA MET A 284 -2.69 27.09 -12.82
C MET A 284 -3.11 28.56 -12.71
N PRO A 285 -4.30 28.95 -12.20
CA PRO A 285 -4.63 30.36 -12.03
C PRO A 285 -3.65 31.14 -11.14
N GLN A 286 -3.11 30.50 -10.09
CA GLN A 286 -2.10 31.11 -9.23
C GLN A 286 -0.76 31.24 -9.96
N LEU A 287 -0.34 30.21 -10.68
CA LEU A 287 0.85 30.26 -11.52
C LEU A 287 0.77 31.39 -12.54
N GLU A 288 -0.37 31.55 -13.22
CA GLU A 288 -0.57 32.63 -14.20
C GLU A 288 -0.47 34.02 -13.59
N ALA A 289 -1.07 34.24 -12.42
CA ALA A 289 -0.98 35.49 -11.68
C ALA A 289 0.49 35.80 -11.30
N LEU A 290 1.24 34.79 -10.86
CA LEU A 290 2.66 34.92 -10.56
C LEU A 290 3.47 35.27 -11.82
N LEU A 291 3.26 34.57 -12.94
CA LEU A 291 3.98 34.83 -14.18
C LEU A 291 3.71 36.25 -14.70
N ALA A 292 2.48 36.76 -14.54
CA ALA A 292 2.11 38.13 -14.87
C ALA A 292 2.81 39.15 -13.96
N GLU A 293 2.81 38.92 -12.64
CA GLU A 293 3.52 39.75 -11.66
C GLU A 293 5.03 39.84 -11.97
N LEU A 294 5.62 38.74 -12.43
CA LEU A 294 7.04 38.66 -12.80
C LEU A 294 7.35 39.25 -14.20
N GLY A 295 6.47 40.08 -14.74
CA GLY A 295 6.67 40.76 -16.02
C GLY A 295 6.30 39.92 -17.24
N GLY A 296 5.38 38.96 -17.08
CA GLY A 296 4.88 38.12 -18.18
C GLY A 296 5.86 37.04 -18.63
N LEU A 297 6.54 36.38 -17.69
CA LEU A 297 7.45 35.29 -18.00
C LEU A 297 6.74 34.16 -18.77
N ARG A 298 7.39 33.63 -19.80
CA ARG A 298 6.85 32.49 -20.55
C ARG A 298 7.26 31.16 -19.91
N PRO A 299 6.33 30.31 -19.44
CA PRO A 299 6.67 28.97 -18.97
C PRO A 299 7.13 28.15 -20.19
N ALA A 300 8.43 27.86 -20.25
CA ALA A 300 9.06 27.23 -21.40
C ALA A 300 9.25 25.73 -21.19
N VAL A 301 9.52 25.33 -19.94
CA VAL A 301 9.76 23.94 -19.56
C VAL A 301 8.96 23.60 -18.30
N ALA A 302 8.32 22.42 -18.32
CA ALA A 302 7.77 21.77 -17.15
C ALA A 302 8.62 20.55 -16.77
N LEU A 303 8.95 20.45 -15.49
CA LEU A 303 9.65 19.33 -14.86
C LEU A 303 8.74 18.67 -13.84
N VAL A 304 8.99 17.39 -13.58
CA VAL A 304 8.23 16.62 -12.59
C VAL A 304 9.18 15.79 -11.74
N THR A 305 8.99 15.82 -10.42
CA THR A 305 9.73 15.02 -9.46
C THR A 305 9.28 13.56 -9.47
N HIS A 306 7.97 13.31 -9.53
CA HIS A 306 7.37 11.98 -9.60
C HIS A 306 5.94 11.96 -10.18
N TYR A 307 5.43 10.78 -10.49
CA TYR A 307 4.25 10.60 -11.34
C TYR A 307 2.89 10.95 -10.72
N HIS A 308 2.83 11.31 -9.43
CA HIS A 308 1.54 11.60 -8.79
C HIS A 308 0.82 12.77 -9.49
N VAL A 309 -0.50 12.67 -9.55
CA VAL A 309 -1.38 13.58 -10.31
C VAL A 309 -1.17 15.04 -9.95
N ASP A 310 -0.97 15.33 -8.67
CA ASP A 310 -0.73 16.65 -8.08
C ASP A 310 0.68 17.22 -8.34
N HIS A 311 1.49 16.51 -9.11
CA HIS A 311 2.79 16.99 -9.59
C HIS A 311 2.88 17.03 -11.12
N CYS A 312 1.88 16.55 -11.87
CA CYS A 312 2.05 16.35 -13.31
C CYS A 312 0.86 16.73 -14.18
N ASP A 313 -0.36 16.79 -13.64
CA ASP A 313 -1.57 16.98 -14.46
C ASP A 313 -1.74 18.39 -15.03
N GLY A 314 -0.92 19.37 -14.60
CA GLY A 314 -0.84 20.70 -15.20
C GLY A 314 -0.04 20.73 -16.50
N ILE A 315 0.72 19.68 -16.85
CA ILE A 315 1.51 19.63 -18.10
C ILE A 315 0.64 19.83 -19.35
N PRO A 316 -0.49 19.11 -19.55
CA PRO A 316 -1.35 19.32 -20.72
C PRO A 316 -1.87 20.75 -20.85
N TYR A 317 -2.23 21.39 -19.73
CA TYR A 317 -2.66 22.78 -19.70
C TYR A 317 -1.53 23.71 -20.19
N LEU A 318 -0.34 23.58 -19.59
CA LEU A 318 0.84 24.39 -19.93
C LEU A 318 1.30 24.19 -21.37
N ARG A 319 1.20 22.97 -21.89
CA ARG A 319 1.51 22.63 -23.28
C ARG A 319 0.53 23.32 -24.24
N SER A 320 -0.77 23.18 -23.99
CA SER A 320 -1.83 23.76 -24.83
C SER A 320 -1.76 25.30 -24.87
N ARG A 321 -1.56 25.92 -23.71
CA ARG A 321 -1.63 27.38 -23.57
C ARG A 321 -0.36 28.12 -23.96
N TYR A 322 0.81 27.58 -23.60
CA TYR A 322 2.09 28.29 -23.74
C TYR A 322 3.08 27.61 -24.69
N GLY A 323 2.76 26.40 -25.18
CA GLY A 323 3.72 25.55 -25.89
C GLY A 323 4.84 25.06 -24.97
N THR A 324 4.55 24.90 -23.67
CA THR A 324 5.51 24.42 -22.67
C THR A 324 5.96 23.00 -23.02
N ARG A 325 7.26 22.73 -22.93
CA ARG A 325 7.83 21.40 -23.14
C ARG A 325 7.96 20.65 -21.81
N ALA A 326 7.50 19.40 -21.77
CA ALA A 326 7.73 18.51 -20.64
C ALA A 326 9.10 17.84 -20.77
N VAL A 327 9.99 18.08 -19.82
CA VAL A 327 11.30 17.43 -19.75
C VAL A 327 11.34 16.55 -18.51
N LEU A 328 11.34 15.23 -18.72
CA LEU A 328 11.10 14.26 -17.64
C LEU A 328 12.28 13.32 -17.44
N HIS A 329 12.50 12.88 -16.20
CA HIS A 329 13.39 11.75 -15.94
C HIS A 329 12.81 10.46 -16.55
N PRO A 330 13.63 9.56 -17.14
CA PRO A 330 13.13 8.35 -17.80
C PRO A 330 12.19 7.50 -16.93
N TRP A 331 12.45 7.37 -15.63
CA TRP A 331 11.56 6.62 -14.72
C TRP A 331 10.19 7.29 -14.57
N VAL A 332 10.16 8.61 -14.43
CA VAL A 332 8.89 9.36 -14.30
C VAL A 332 8.11 9.27 -15.61
N ALA A 333 8.80 9.43 -16.75
CA ALA A 333 8.19 9.33 -18.07
C ALA A 333 7.60 7.94 -18.34
N GLU A 334 8.28 6.87 -17.91
CA GLU A 334 7.79 5.50 -18.03
C GLU A 334 6.47 5.32 -17.27
N ALA A 335 6.39 5.80 -16.02
CA ALA A 335 5.19 5.70 -15.21
C ALA A 335 4.00 6.51 -15.76
N LEU A 336 4.28 7.63 -16.44
CA LEU A 336 3.27 8.52 -17.01
C LEU A 336 2.83 8.14 -18.43
N ARG A 337 3.64 7.39 -19.19
CA ARG A 337 3.32 6.94 -20.55
C ARG A 337 2.25 5.85 -20.57
N ASP A 338 2.34 4.90 -19.65
CA ASP A 338 1.39 3.79 -19.56
C ASP A 338 0.86 3.64 -18.14
N LEU A 339 -0.37 4.09 -17.94
CA LEU A 339 -1.05 4.04 -16.66
C LEU A 339 -1.55 2.63 -16.32
N THR A 340 -1.52 1.67 -17.25
CA THR A 340 -2.17 0.35 -17.12
C THR A 340 -1.21 -0.81 -16.83
N THR A 341 0.10 -0.60 -16.97
CA THR A 341 1.13 -1.64 -16.82
C THR A 341 1.29 -2.15 -15.40
N GLU A 342 1.09 -1.28 -14.42
CA GLU A 342 1.29 -1.57 -13.00
C GLU A 342 0.28 -0.83 -12.14
N LEU A 343 -0.06 -1.43 -11.01
CA LEU A 343 -1.00 -0.92 -10.02
C LEU A 343 -0.35 0.22 -9.24
N LYS A 344 -0.52 1.44 -9.74
CA LYS A 344 0.11 2.67 -9.23
C LYS A 344 -0.96 3.61 -8.67
N PRO A 345 -0.91 4.02 -7.39
CA PRO A 345 -1.84 5.00 -6.84
C PRO A 345 -1.58 6.41 -7.37
N TRP A 346 -2.59 7.30 -7.27
CA TRP A 346 -2.48 8.72 -7.61
C TRP A 346 -2.04 9.02 -9.05
N VAL A 347 -2.42 8.19 -10.03
CA VAL A 347 -2.10 8.46 -11.45
C VAL A 347 -2.97 9.60 -12.02
N PRO A 348 -2.50 10.34 -13.04
CA PRO A 348 -3.31 11.32 -13.74
C PRO A 348 -4.45 10.67 -14.54
N ALA A 349 -5.41 11.47 -14.99
CA ALA A 349 -6.58 10.98 -15.74
C ALA A 349 -6.25 10.46 -17.14
N ALA A 350 -5.13 10.90 -17.72
CA ALA A 350 -4.65 10.49 -19.03
C ALA A 350 -3.12 10.38 -19.03
N PRO A 351 -2.53 9.53 -19.89
CA PRO A 351 -1.09 9.46 -20.05
C PRO A 351 -0.45 10.81 -20.43
N ILE A 352 0.78 11.02 -19.98
CA ILE A 352 1.57 12.23 -20.28
C ILE A 352 2.89 11.81 -20.92
N GLU A 353 3.08 12.21 -22.18
CA GLU A 353 4.35 12.00 -22.89
C GLU A 353 5.34 13.13 -22.62
N ALA A 354 6.62 12.75 -22.49
CA ALA A 354 7.73 13.70 -22.41
C ALA A 354 8.08 14.25 -23.81
N ASP A 355 8.37 15.54 -23.89
CA ASP A 355 8.92 16.17 -25.09
C ASP A 355 10.46 15.97 -25.17
N GLU A 356 11.10 15.74 -24.03
CA GLU A 356 12.52 15.42 -23.90
C GLU A 356 12.76 14.55 -22.66
N LEU A 357 13.70 13.61 -22.75
CA LEU A 357 14.13 12.81 -21.62
C LEU A 357 15.45 13.33 -21.06
N TRP A 358 15.51 13.46 -19.73
CA TRP A 358 16.76 13.69 -19.02
C TRP A 358 17.70 12.48 -19.08
N PRO A 359 19.01 12.69 -18.85
CA PRO A 359 19.88 11.58 -18.50
C PRO A 359 19.39 10.92 -17.21
N VAL A 360 19.55 9.60 -17.09
CA VAL A 360 19.25 8.88 -15.84
C VAL A 360 20.05 9.50 -14.69
N ARG A 361 21.36 9.68 -14.87
CA ARG A 361 22.20 10.48 -13.97
C ARG A 361 23.05 11.42 -14.80
N GLY A 362 23.13 12.68 -14.43
CA GLY A 362 23.99 13.61 -15.15
C GLY A 362 23.66 15.06 -14.93
N ILE A 363 24.09 15.88 -15.88
CA ILE A 363 23.81 17.31 -15.91
C ILE A 363 22.90 17.61 -17.10
N TRP A 364 21.80 18.30 -16.83
CA TRP A 364 20.96 18.91 -17.85
C TRP A 364 21.08 20.44 -17.74
N ARG A 365 21.15 21.13 -18.87
CA ARG A 365 21.34 22.59 -18.91
C ARG A 365 20.12 23.27 -19.49
N TRP A 366 19.67 24.33 -18.82
CA TRP A 366 18.59 25.18 -19.29
C TRP A 366 18.87 26.62 -18.93
N ASN A 367 18.99 27.45 -19.95
CA ASN A 367 19.43 28.85 -19.83
C ASN A 367 20.71 28.99 -18.97
N GLU A 368 20.66 29.77 -17.90
CA GLU A 368 21.78 29.98 -16.96
C GLU A 368 21.96 28.85 -15.94
N TYR A 369 21.03 27.88 -15.90
CA TYR A 369 20.98 26.84 -14.89
C TYR A 369 21.60 25.52 -15.38
N ALA A 370 22.33 24.86 -14.48
CA ALA A 370 22.86 23.51 -14.66
C ALA A 370 22.30 22.60 -13.57
N PHE A 371 21.37 21.73 -13.95
CA PHE A 371 20.69 20.79 -13.07
C PHE A 371 21.46 19.49 -12.99
N ARG A 372 21.85 19.07 -11.78
CA ARG A 372 22.32 17.71 -11.51
C ARG A 372 21.10 16.85 -11.26
N VAL A 373 20.87 15.86 -12.11
CA VAL A 373 19.69 14.97 -12.10
C VAL A 373 20.10 13.58 -11.66
N ALA A 374 19.26 12.93 -10.86
CA ALA A 374 19.44 11.55 -10.44
C ALA A 374 18.10 10.86 -10.13
N PRO A 375 17.97 9.53 -10.32
CA PRO A 375 16.90 8.78 -9.71
C PRO A 375 17.08 8.79 -8.20
N TRP A 376 15.97 8.94 -7.51
CA TRP A 376 15.89 8.94 -6.06
C TRP A 376 14.53 8.35 -5.69
N PRO A 377 14.40 7.01 -5.66
CA PRO A 377 13.17 6.39 -5.20
C PRO A 377 12.96 6.75 -3.73
N GLY A 378 12.06 7.70 -3.51
CA GLY A 378 11.64 8.23 -2.21
C GLY A 378 10.16 7.96 -2.03
N GLN A 379 9.31 8.96 -2.27
CA GLN A 379 7.85 8.81 -2.21
C GLN A 379 7.31 7.69 -3.11
N THR A 380 7.92 7.50 -4.27
CA THR A 380 7.59 6.41 -5.20
C THR A 380 8.85 5.79 -5.80
N TRP A 381 8.74 4.60 -6.39
CA TRP A 381 9.83 4.00 -7.16
C TRP A 381 10.24 4.87 -8.36
N TRP A 382 9.27 5.53 -9.00
CA TRP A 382 9.49 6.44 -10.13
C TRP A 382 9.63 7.89 -9.69
N HIS A 383 10.51 8.11 -8.72
CA HIS A 383 10.84 9.45 -8.22
C HIS A 383 12.27 9.84 -8.61
N CYS A 384 12.45 11.12 -8.93
CA CYS A 384 13.74 11.72 -9.23
C CYS A 384 13.93 13.01 -8.45
N VAL A 385 15.20 13.39 -8.27
CA VAL A 385 15.56 14.67 -7.70
C VAL A 385 16.49 15.41 -8.64
N PHE A 386 16.44 16.73 -8.56
CA PHE A 386 17.34 17.58 -9.33
C PHE A 386 17.78 18.78 -8.51
N MET A 387 19.05 19.15 -8.67
CA MET A 387 19.68 20.20 -7.90
C MET A 387 20.34 21.22 -8.82
N THR A 388 20.16 22.50 -8.50
CA THR A 388 20.81 23.62 -9.21
C THR A 388 21.33 24.65 -8.20
N THR A 389 21.94 25.72 -8.70
CA THR A 389 22.34 26.89 -7.90
C THR A 389 21.47 28.09 -8.26
N VAL A 390 20.86 28.74 -7.26
CA VAL A 390 20.04 29.95 -7.40
C VAL A 390 20.57 31.00 -6.44
N GLY A 391 20.96 32.17 -6.93
CA GLY A 391 21.48 33.26 -6.08
C GLY A 391 22.68 32.86 -5.21
N GLY A 392 23.51 31.90 -5.65
CA GLY A 392 24.63 31.36 -4.86
C GLY A 392 24.28 30.23 -3.88
N HIS A 393 22.99 29.90 -3.73
CA HIS A 393 22.52 28.81 -2.87
C HIS A 393 22.30 27.53 -3.68
N ARG A 394 22.66 26.38 -3.10
CA ARG A 394 22.30 25.07 -3.67
C ARG A 394 20.85 24.76 -3.32
N VAL A 395 20.05 24.51 -4.35
CA VAL A 395 18.60 24.23 -4.22
C VAL A 395 18.35 22.83 -4.78
N LEU A 396 17.78 21.96 -3.94
CA LEU A 396 17.32 20.62 -4.31
C LEU A 396 15.80 20.64 -4.46
N PHE A 397 15.30 20.21 -5.62
CA PHE A 397 13.89 19.92 -5.83
C PHE A 397 13.68 18.44 -5.50
N GLY A 398 13.08 18.21 -4.33
CA GLY A 398 13.00 16.91 -3.68
C GLY A 398 11.65 16.19 -3.81
N GLY A 399 10.62 16.87 -4.33
CA GLY A 399 9.24 16.39 -4.29
C GLY A 399 8.82 16.05 -2.85
N ASP A 400 8.08 14.96 -2.71
CA ASP A 400 7.51 14.53 -1.43
C ASP A 400 8.47 13.72 -0.55
N SER A 401 9.72 13.54 -0.97
CA SER A 401 10.66 12.63 -0.30
C SER A 401 11.15 13.12 1.08
N PHE A 402 10.93 14.40 1.40
CA PHE A 402 11.43 15.05 2.62
C PHE A 402 10.34 15.85 3.35
N GLN A 403 9.06 15.50 3.13
CA GLN A 403 7.93 16.16 3.79
C GLN A 403 7.99 16.01 5.29
#